data_AF-A0A9W6UD99-F1
#
_entry.id   AF-A0A9W6UD99-F1
#
_cell.length_a   1.000
_cell.length_b   1.000
_cell.length_c   1.000
_cell.angle_alpha   90.00
_cell.angle_beta   90.00
_cell.angle_gamma   90.00
#
_symmetry.space_group_name_H-M   'P 1'
#
loop_
_entity.id
_entity.type
_entity.pdbx_description
1 polymer ?
#
loop_
_entity_poly.entity_id
_entity_poly.type
_entity_poly.pdbx_seq_one_letter_code
_entity_poly.pdbx_strand_id
1 'polypeptide(L)'
;MAEGQVEAACSLIGVWESNEAFGNTALDWSQAVKDQRVQLQLTFEPGNVYKFRLVDKNNESGVTTSFRHVIASEGTYALEGNNGISIHGDASGIKWTYLFEEDDSLRIRYDVVS
;
A
#
# COMPACT_ATOMS: atom_id res chain seq x y z
N MET A 1 19.89 -4.29 12.72
CA MET A 1 19.12 -4.21 11.47
C MET A 1 20.09 -4.52 10.35
N ALA A 2 19.79 -5.48 9.47
CA ALA A 2 20.69 -5.85 8.37
C ALA A 2 20.79 -4.69 7.37
N GLU A 3 21.98 -4.41 6.84
CA GLU A 3 22.26 -3.25 5.99
C GLU A 3 21.30 -3.15 4.79
N GLY A 4 20.96 -4.28 4.15
CA GLY A 4 20.00 -4.30 3.03
C GLY A 4 18.53 -4.01 3.38
N GLN A 5 18.12 -4.14 4.63
CA GLN A 5 16.76 -3.74 5.06
C GLN A 5 16.63 -2.23 5.23
N VAL A 6 17.72 -1.56 5.60
CA VAL A 6 17.74 -0.12 5.81
C VAL A 6 17.70 0.61 4.47
N GLU A 7 18.41 0.09 3.47
CA GLU A 7 18.39 0.62 2.10
C GLU A 7 17.00 0.51 1.46
N ALA A 8 16.35 -0.66 1.57
CA ALA A 8 15.00 -0.84 1.04
C ALA A 8 13.95 0.01 1.77
N ALA A 9 14.09 0.19 3.10
CA ALA A 9 13.25 1.11 3.85
C ALA A 9 13.39 2.55 3.35
N CYS A 10 14.63 3.01 3.12
CA CYS A 10 14.89 4.33 2.57
C CYS A 10 14.31 4.51 1.17
N SER A 11 14.39 3.50 0.30
CA SER A 11 13.82 3.56 -1.04
C SER A 11 12.28 3.54 -1.06
N LEU A 12 11.64 2.92 -0.07
CA LEU A 12 10.18 2.92 0.07
C LEU A 12 9.65 4.26 0.60
N ILE A 13 10.44 5.02 1.36
CA ILE A 13 10.00 6.30 1.93
C ILE A 13 9.64 7.28 0.81
N GLY A 14 8.42 7.80 0.87
CA GLY A 14 7.87 8.66 -0.17
C GLY A 14 6.37 8.49 -0.34
N VAL A 15 5.81 9.21 -1.31
CA VAL A 15 4.41 9.10 -1.72
C VAL A 15 4.35 8.29 -3.01
N TRP A 16 3.60 7.20 -2.97
CA TRP A 16 3.37 6.31 -4.10
C TRP A 16 1.93 6.42 -4.54
N GLU A 17 1.74 6.62 -5.83
CA GLU A 17 0.42 6.80 -6.41
C GLU A 17 0.15 5.67 -7.38
N SER A 18 -0.99 5.00 -7.23
CA SER A 18 -1.40 3.95 -8.15
C SER A 18 -2.78 4.21 -8.71
N ASN A 19 -2.88 4.07 -10.02
CA ASN A 19 -4.13 4.05 -10.77
C ASN A 19 -4.57 2.62 -11.10
N GLU A 20 -3.78 1.62 -10.69
CA GLU A 20 -4.04 0.21 -10.93
C GLU A 20 -4.37 -0.46 -9.60
N ALA A 21 -5.54 -1.09 -9.56
CA ALA A 21 -5.90 -1.88 -8.41
C ALA A 21 -5.08 -3.17 -8.43
N PHE A 22 -4.20 -3.32 -7.45
CA PHE A 22 -3.43 -4.53 -7.32
C PHE A 22 -4.34 -5.71 -6.96
N GLY A 23 -4.07 -6.88 -7.53
CA GLY A 23 -4.59 -8.21 -7.20
C GLY A 23 -6.10 -8.48 -7.36
N ASN A 24 -6.47 -9.72 -7.05
CA ASN A 24 -7.82 -10.27 -7.20
C ASN A 24 -8.60 -10.31 -5.87
N THR A 25 -8.25 -9.48 -4.89
CA THR A 25 -9.05 -9.41 -3.65
C THR A 25 -10.31 -8.60 -3.88
N ALA A 26 -11.40 -9.13 -3.33
CA ALA A 26 -12.72 -8.52 -3.29
C ALA A 26 -12.78 -7.30 -2.35
N LEU A 27 -11.72 -6.48 -2.31
CA LEU A 27 -11.73 -5.24 -1.55
C LEU A 27 -12.52 -4.21 -2.34
N ASP A 28 -13.51 -3.59 -1.70
CA ASP A 28 -14.48 -2.68 -2.33
C ASP A 28 -13.80 -1.50 -3.07
N TRP A 29 -12.70 -1.00 -2.52
CA TRP A 29 -11.92 0.08 -3.13
C TRP A 29 -11.13 -0.34 -4.37
N SER A 30 -10.78 -1.63 -4.51
CA SER A 30 -10.03 -2.12 -5.67
C SER A 30 -10.85 -1.96 -6.96
N GLN A 31 -12.16 -2.17 -6.90
CA GLN A 31 -13.05 -1.91 -8.02
C GLN A 31 -13.08 -0.41 -8.35
N ALA A 32 -13.18 0.46 -7.35
CA ALA A 32 -13.18 1.91 -7.57
C ALA A 32 -11.89 2.43 -8.23
N VAL A 33 -10.74 1.81 -7.94
CA VAL A 33 -9.46 2.09 -8.62
C VAL A 33 -9.47 1.54 -10.05
N LYS A 34 -9.98 0.31 -10.29
CA LYS A 34 -10.12 -0.27 -11.65
C LYS A 34 -11.02 0.56 -12.54
N ASP A 35 -12.13 1.05 -12.00
CA ASP A 35 -13.05 1.97 -12.68
C ASP A 35 -12.48 3.38 -12.82
N GLN A 36 -11.22 3.62 -12.42
CA GLN A 36 -10.54 4.92 -12.45
C GLN A 36 -11.30 6.05 -11.73
N ARG A 37 -12.14 5.69 -10.75
CA ARG A 37 -12.93 6.66 -9.97
C ARG A 37 -12.07 7.26 -8.86
N VAL A 38 -11.19 6.46 -8.29
CA VAL A 38 -10.29 6.86 -7.21
C VAL A 38 -8.85 6.50 -7.56
N GLN A 39 -7.92 7.32 -7.08
CA GLN A 39 -6.49 7.09 -7.11
C GLN A 39 -6.04 6.60 -5.73
N LEU A 40 -5.25 5.54 -5.71
CA LEU A 40 -4.62 5.05 -4.50
C LEU A 40 -3.37 5.90 -4.22
N GLN A 41 -3.27 6.44 -3.01
CA GLN A 41 -2.06 7.07 -2.49
C GLN A 41 -1.57 6.30 -1.27
N LEU A 42 -0.33 5.83 -1.33
CA LEU A 42 0.34 5.15 -0.24
C LEU A 42 1.59 5.94 0.13
N THR A 43 1.66 6.40 1.37
CA THR A 43 2.82 7.13 1.87
C THR A 43 3.55 6.28 2.88
N PHE A 44 4.85 6.08 2.70
CA PHE A 44 5.72 5.49 3.71
C PHE A 44 6.57 6.59 4.35
N GLU A 45 6.49 6.69 5.66
CA GLU A 45 7.22 7.68 6.47
C GLU A 45 8.38 7.02 7.21
N PRO A 46 9.44 7.80 7.53
CA PRO A 46 10.50 7.33 8.39
C PRO A 46 9.93 6.88 9.74
N GLY A 47 10.48 5.78 10.27
CA GLY A 47 9.98 5.18 11.51
C GLY A 47 8.90 4.12 11.30
N ASN A 48 8.87 3.47 10.12
CA ASN A 48 8.03 2.31 9.86
C ASN A 48 6.53 2.61 9.90
N VAL A 49 6.15 3.83 9.52
CA VAL A 49 4.75 4.27 9.46
C VAL A 49 4.29 4.29 8.00
N TYR A 50 3.10 3.75 7.74
CA TYR A 50 2.46 3.85 6.44
C TYR A 50 1.12 4.59 6.56
N LYS A 51 0.75 5.31 5.51
CA LYS A 51 -0.54 5.97 5.36
C LYS A 51 -1.18 5.54 4.05
N PHE A 52 -2.37 5.00 4.14
CA PHE A 52 -3.19 4.56 3.03
C PHE A 52 -4.33 5.56 2.82
N ARG A 53 -4.40 6.15 1.62
CA ARG A 53 -5.44 7.10 1.24
C ARG A 53 -6.00 6.76 -0.13
N LEU A 54 -7.32 6.85 -0.27
CA LEU A 54 -8.00 6.82 -1.55
C LEU A 54 -8.48 8.23 -1.85
N VAL A 55 -8.09 8.76 -3.00
CA VAL A 55 -8.42 10.11 -3.43
C VAL A 55 -9.35 10.02 -4.62
N ASP A 56 -10.50 10.68 -4.57
CA ASP A 56 -11.40 10.75 -5.72
C ASP A 56 -10.74 11.57 -6.84
N LYS A 57 -10.68 11.03 -8.07
CA LYS A 57 -10.01 11.74 -9.18
C LYS A 57 -10.80 12.95 -9.68
N ASN A 58 -12.09 13.05 -9.37
CA ASN A 58 -12.92 14.18 -9.81
C ASN A 58 -12.92 15.34 -8.81
N ASN A 59 -12.70 15.08 -7.52
CA ASN A 59 -12.80 16.09 -6.45
C ASN A 59 -11.56 16.21 -5.57
N GLU A 60 -10.49 15.45 -5.85
CA GLU A 60 -9.25 15.38 -5.07
C GLU A 60 -9.48 15.17 -3.56
N SER A 61 -10.68 14.67 -3.21
CA SER A 61 -11.12 14.52 -1.84
C SER A 61 -10.80 13.12 -1.35
N GLY A 62 -10.31 13.04 -0.11
CA GLY A 62 -10.05 11.75 0.54
C GLY A 62 -11.35 11.01 0.77
N VAL A 63 -11.56 9.91 0.04
CA VAL A 63 -12.75 9.05 0.12
C VAL A 63 -12.46 7.74 0.83
N THR A 64 -11.29 7.59 1.46
CA THR A 64 -10.88 6.38 2.20
C THR A 64 -11.94 5.90 3.19
N THR A 65 -12.58 6.82 3.91
CA THR A 65 -13.61 6.52 4.91
C THR A 65 -14.94 6.04 4.32
N SER A 66 -15.14 6.21 3.01
CA SER A 66 -16.34 5.76 2.30
C SER A 66 -16.32 4.26 2.00
N PHE A 67 -15.18 3.60 2.15
CA PHE A 67 -15.01 2.17 1.87
C PHE A 67 -15.05 1.36 3.16
N ARG A 68 -15.88 0.29 3.18
CA ARG A 68 -16.09 -0.54 4.39
C ARG A 68 -15.00 -1.59 4.64
N HIS A 69 -14.36 -2.09 3.58
CA HIS A 69 -13.26 -3.07 3.64
C HIS A 69 -11.98 -2.41 3.17
N VAL A 70 -11.41 -1.57 4.03
CA VAL A 70 -10.19 -0.82 3.77
C VAL A 70 -9.15 -1.25 4.79
N ILE A 71 -7.91 -1.44 4.33
CA ILE A 71 -6.73 -1.52 5.20
C ILE A 71 -6.73 -0.27 6.08
N ALA A 72 -6.30 -0.35 7.34
CA ALA A 72 -6.22 0.84 8.20
C ALA A 72 -5.57 2.02 7.46
N SER A 73 -6.20 3.19 7.51
CA SER A 73 -5.77 4.40 6.78
C SER A 73 -4.39 4.89 7.22
N GLU A 74 -3.96 4.49 8.40
CA GLU A 74 -2.59 4.63 8.88
C GLU A 74 -2.24 3.45 9.77
N GLY A 75 -0.96 3.13 9.86
CA GLY A 75 -0.46 2.12 10.77
C GLY A 75 1.04 1.99 10.69
N THR A 76 1.57 0.96 11.34
CA THR A 76 3.00 0.65 11.28
C THR A 76 3.24 -0.59 10.43
N TYR A 77 4.34 -0.61 9.69
CA TYR A 77 4.74 -1.74 8.85
C TYR A 77 6.17 -2.19 9.17
N ALA A 78 6.44 -3.48 9.10
CA ALA A 78 7.78 -4.04 9.17
C ALA A 78 8.20 -4.60 7.82
N LEU A 79 9.47 -4.46 7.48
CA LEU A 79 10.04 -5.13 6.30
C LEU A 79 10.51 -6.53 6.69
N GLU A 80 10.06 -7.53 5.95
CA GLU A 80 10.41 -8.94 6.18
C GLU A 80 11.07 -9.55 4.95
N GLY A 81 12.24 -10.17 5.14
CA GLY A 81 13.02 -10.73 4.03
C GLY A 81 13.55 -9.66 3.08
N ASN A 82 13.56 -9.97 1.78
CA ASN A 82 14.08 -9.08 0.72
C ASN A 82 13.04 -8.08 0.19
N ASN A 83 11.76 -8.43 0.27
CA ASN A 83 10.68 -7.73 -0.42
C ASN A 83 9.31 -7.91 0.24
N GLY A 84 9.26 -8.40 1.48
CA GLY A 84 8.04 -8.50 2.27
C GLY A 84 7.77 -7.23 3.07
N ILE A 85 6.51 -6.84 3.17
CA ILE A 85 5.97 -5.84 4.07
C ILE A 85 4.91 -6.53 4.93
N SER A 86 5.07 -6.47 6.24
CA SER A 86 4.11 -6.96 7.23
C SER A 86 3.43 -5.76 7.89
N ILE A 87 2.11 -5.65 7.73
CA ILE A 87 1.33 -4.56 8.32
C ILE A 87 0.95 -4.94 9.76
N HIS A 88 1.40 -4.16 10.73
CA HIS A 88 1.04 -4.37 12.14
C HIS A 88 -0.33 -3.75 12.44
N GLY A 89 -1.20 -4.52 13.07
CA GLY A 89 -2.57 -4.11 13.42
C GLY A 89 -3.63 -4.57 12.41
N ASP A 90 -3.24 -5.19 11.29
CA ASP A 90 -4.16 -5.88 10.40
C ASP A 90 -4.42 -7.30 10.92
N ALA A 91 -5.63 -7.56 11.41
CA ALA A 91 -6.06 -8.90 11.83
C ALA A 91 -6.35 -9.83 10.63
N SER A 92 -6.32 -9.30 9.41
CA SER A 92 -6.64 -10.01 8.18
C SER A 92 -5.52 -10.92 7.70
N GLY A 93 -4.31 -10.81 8.28
CA GLY A 93 -3.16 -11.66 7.94
C GLY A 93 -2.61 -11.39 6.53
N ILE A 94 -2.87 -10.21 5.97
CA ILE A 94 -2.47 -9.87 4.61
C ILE A 94 -0.96 -9.62 4.59
N LYS A 95 -0.22 -10.40 3.81
CA LYS A 95 1.20 -10.15 3.55
C LYS A 95 1.34 -9.28 2.32
N TRP A 96 2.11 -8.21 2.45
CA TRP A 96 2.41 -7.31 1.35
C TRP A 96 3.79 -7.67 0.82
N THR A 97 3.98 -7.53 -0.47
CA THR A 97 5.28 -7.66 -1.11
C THR A 97 5.46 -6.46 -2.03
N TYR A 98 6.69 -5.96 -2.12
CA TYR A 98 7.02 -4.84 -2.97
C TYR A 98 8.11 -5.24 -3.97
N LEU A 99 8.01 -4.72 -5.18
CA LEU A 99 9.00 -4.86 -6.22
C LEU A 99 9.23 -3.48 -6.82
N PHE A 100 10.46 -2.98 -6.74
CA PHE A 100 10.88 -1.83 -7.51
C PHE A 100 11.11 -2.27 -8.95
N GLU A 101 10.34 -1.71 -9.88
CA GLU A 101 10.53 -1.89 -11.31
C GLU A 101 11.45 -0.77 -11.85
N GLU A 102 11.98 -0.96 -13.06
CA GLU A 102 12.74 0.08 -13.75
C GLU A 102 11.82 1.30 -13.97
N ASP A 103 12.34 2.53 -13.86
CA ASP A 103 11.59 3.81 -13.99
C ASP A 103 10.83 4.28 -12.71
N ASP A 104 11.48 4.23 -11.55
CA ASP A 104 10.94 4.74 -10.26
C ASP A 104 9.52 4.20 -9.94
N SER A 105 9.21 3.01 -10.43
CA SER A 105 7.89 2.40 -10.33
C SER A 105 7.87 1.38 -9.20
N LEU A 106 6.90 1.51 -8.29
CA LEU A 106 6.71 0.57 -7.18
C LEU A 106 5.50 -0.31 -7.42
N ARG A 107 5.75 -1.61 -7.48
CA ARG A 107 4.70 -2.61 -7.57
C ARG A 107 4.48 -3.29 -6.23
N ILE A 108 3.31 -3.07 -5.65
CA ILE A 108 2.90 -3.74 -4.41
C ILE A 108 1.93 -4.88 -4.75
N ARG A 109 2.20 -6.08 -4.23
CA ARG A 109 1.29 -7.22 -4.30
C ARG A 109 0.91 -7.67 -2.90
N TYR A 110 -0.37 -7.88 -2.67
CA TYR A 110 -0.83 -8.56 -1.47
C TYR A 110 -1.03 -10.05 -1.73
N ASP A 111 -0.76 -10.85 -0.71
CA ASP A 111 -1.08 -12.26 -0.65
C ASP A 111 -1.94 -12.51 0.59
N VAL A 112 -3.11 -13.11 0.39
CA VAL A 112 -3.96 -13.55 1.51
C VAL A 112 -3.54 -14.97 1.80
N VAL A 113 -2.88 -15.17 2.94
CA VAL A 113 -2.57 -16.52 3.41
C VAL A 113 -3.90 -17.15 3.82
N SER A 114 -4.48 -17.93 2.90
CA SER A 114 -5.72 -18.70 3.12
C SER A 114 -5.45 -19.96 3.93
#